data_AF-A0A8J6YT82-F1
#
_entry.id   AF-A0A8J6YT82-F1
#
_cell.length_a   1.000
_cell.length_b   1.000
_cell.length_c   1.000
_cell.angle_alpha   90.00
_cell.angle_beta   90.00
_cell.angle_gamma   90.00
#
_symmetry.space_group_name_H-M   'P 1'
#
loop_
_entity.id
_entity.type
_entity.pdbx_description
1 polymer ?
#
loop_
_entity_poly.entity_id
_entity_poly.type
_entity_poly.pdbx_seq_one_letter_code
_entity_poly.pdbx_strand_id
1 'polypeptide(L)'
;IGQQLFWMWFILTLAGLPPLVETIRGHVERIRNEPFIEGAKILGGSGFYLLRRHFFPHLLPHLPVFLSVEMAQVLWLLGQLGIFHVFLGGTFVAFDFSTGGNTYRSMTDDWAGLIGFNRKYILSAPWILLGPAFAFFFAILSFTILAEGLKRRMDRRIMRYDYE
;
A
#
# COMPACT_ATOMS: atom_id res chain seq x y z
N ILE A 1 5.28 -11.85 21.30
CA ILE A 1 4.13 -11.30 20.56
C ILE A 1 4.13 -9.76 20.55
N GLY A 2 3.97 -9.07 21.69
CA GLY A 2 3.87 -7.60 21.71
C GLY A 2 5.04 -6.84 21.05
N GLN A 3 6.29 -7.24 21.33
CA GLN A 3 7.49 -6.63 20.73
C GLN A 3 7.60 -6.85 19.21
N GLN A 4 7.22 -8.04 18.72
CA GLN A 4 7.26 -8.37 17.29
C GLN A 4 6.20 -7.59 16.52
N LEU A 5 5.00 -7.44 17.09
CA LEU A 5 3.97 -6.58 16.54
C LEU A 5 4.45 -5.14 16.45
N PHE A 6 5.06 -4.60 17.50
CA PHE A 6 5.61 -3.25 17.46
C PHE A 6 6.59 -3.05 16.29
N TRP A 7 7.58 -3.95 16.14
CA TRP A 7 8.54 -3.87 15.04
C TRP A 7 7.88 -4.02 13.67
N MET A 8 6.90 -4.91 13.54
CA MET A 8 6.15 -5.10 12.30
C MET A 8 5.42 -3.82 11.89
N TRP A 9 4.69 -3.18 12.83
CA TRP A 9 3.98 -1.94 12.57
C TRP A 9 4.95 -0.77 12.26
N PHE A 10 6.07 -0.71 12.98
CA PHE A 10 7.10 0.31 12.75
C PHE A 10 7.72 0.20 11.35
N ILE A 11 8.12 -1.01 10.94
CA ILE A 11 8.71 -1.27 9.62
C ILE A 11 7.69 -1.00 8.51
N LEU A 12 6.44 -1.45 8.67
CA LEU A 12 5.37 -1.19 7.71
C LEU A 12 5.11 0.31 7.54
N THR A 13 5.11 1.06 8.64
CA THR A 13 4.93 2.52 8.60
C THR A 13 6.10 3.17 7.85
N LEU A 14 7.34 2.79 8.17
CA LEU A 14 8.53 3.35 7.53
C LEU A 14 8.59 3.02 6.02
N ALA A 15 8.19 1.81 5.64
CA ALA A 15 8.15 1.37 4.25
C ALA A 15 7.02 2.04 3.45
N GLY A 16 5.89 2.35 4.08
CA GLY A 16 4.75 3.02 3.45
C GLY A 16 4.89 4.54 3.34
N LEU A 17 5.82 5.17 4.08
CA LEU A 17 5.99 6.63 4.06
C LEU A 17 6.41 7.20 2.69
N PRO A 18 7.43 6.65 1.97
CA PRO A 18 7.89 7.23 0.72
C PRO A 18 6.80 7.26 -0.38
N PRO A 19 6.08 6.15 -0.68
CA PRO A 19 5.00 6.16 -1.68
C PRO A 19 3.88 7.13 -1.33
N LEU A 20 3.52 7.21 -0.04
CA LEU A 20 2.51 8.13 0.46
C LEU A 20 2.93 9.60 0.23
N VAL A 21 4.18 9.95 0.54
CA VAL A 21 4.72 11.31 0.36
C VAL A 21 4.71 11.69 -1.13
N GLU A 22 5.09 10.79 -2.02
CA GLU A 22 5.07 11.03 -3.46
C GLU A 22 3.65 11.24 -3.98
N THR A 23 2.70 10.41 -3.53
CA THR A 23 1.28 10.54 -3.88
C THR A 23 0.69 11.87 -3.39
N ILE A 24 0.97 12.27 -2.14
CA ILE A 24 0.51 13.54 -1.58
C ILE A 24 1.14 14.71 -2.33
N ARG A 25 2.45 14.66 -2.63
CA ARG A 25 3.14 15.69 -3.38
C ARG A 25 2.50 15.93 -4.75
N GLY A 26 2.15 14.86 -5.47
CA GLY A 26 1.45 14.96 -6.76
C GLY A 26 0.08 15.64 -6.64
N HIS A 27 -0.68 15.38 -5.57
CA HIS A 27 -1.96 16.05 -5.32
C HIS A 27 -1.79 17.52 -4.94
N VAL A 28 -0.81 17.81 -4.08
CA VAL A 28 -0.50 19.18 -3.66
C VAL A 28 -0.09 20.02 -4.87
N GLU A 29 0.72 19.47 -5.77
CA GLU A 29 1.18 20.18 -6.97
C GLU A 29 0.04 20.49 -7.94
N ARG A 30 -0.94 19.59 -8.09
CA ARG A 30 -2.17 19.86 -8.86
C ARG A 30 -2.98 21.00 -8.27
N ILE A 31 -3.29 20.92 -6.97
CA ILE A 31 -4.11 21.92 -6.27
C ILE A 31 -3.39 23.28 -6.18
N ARG A 32 -2.05 23.30 -6.11
CA ARG A 32 -1.27 24.53 -6.01
C ARG A 32 -1.44 25.47 -7.21
N ASN A 33 -1.77 24.91 -8.38
CA ASN A 33 -1.92 25.65 -9.64
C ASN A 33 -3.37 26.07 -9.91
N GLU A 34 -4.28 25.89 -8.94
CA GLU A 34 -5.69 26.29 -9.08
C GLU A 34 -5.89 27.80 -8.79
N PRO A 35 -6.80 28.48 -9.51
CA PRO A 35 -6.99 29.93 -9.41
C PRO A 35 -7.48 30.40 -8.03
N PHE A 36 -8.21 29.57 -7.29
CA PHE A 36 -8.61 29.90 -5.91
C PHE A 36 -7.42 29.92 -4.93
N ILE A 37 -6.36 29.15 -5.20
CA ILE A 37 -5.13 29.15 -4.39
C ILE A 37 -4.29 30.38 -4.72
N GLU A 38 -4.21 30.77 -5.99
CA GLU A 38 -3.55 32.00 -6.41
C GLU A 38 -4.24 33.24 -5.80
N GLY A 39 -5.58 33.30 -5.85
CA GLY A 39 -6.35 34.36 -5.20
C GLY A 39 -6.10 34.43 -3.68
N ALA A 40 -6.08 33.29 -3.00
CA ALA A 40 -5.78 33.23 -1.56
C ALA A 40 -4.35 33.69 -1.21
N LYS A 41 -3.37 33.43 -2.09
CA LYS A 41 -2.00 33.93 -1.91
C LYS A 41 -1.91 35.45 -2.13
N ILE A 42 -2.61 35.99 -3.14
CA ILE A 42 -2.66 37.44 -3.40
C ILE A 42 -3.24 38.18 -2.20
N LEU A 43 -4.22 37.58 -1.51
CA LEU A 43 -4.82 38.10 -0.28
C LEU A 43 -3.94 37.95 0.97
N GLY A 44 -2.69 37.49 0.83
CA GLY A 44 -1.74 37.36 1.95
C GLY A 44 -1.90 36.10 2.79
N GLY A 45 -2.57 35.06 2.27
CA GLY A 45 -2.72 33.79 2.97
C GLY A 45 -1.37 33.10 3.23
N SER A 46 -1.11 32.72 4.50
CA SER A 46 0.09 31.96 4.86
C SER A 46 0.00 30.50 4.39
N GLY A 47 1.14 29.84 4.15
CA GLY A 47 1.17 28.45 3.68
C GLY A 47 0.40 27.47 4.60
N PHE A 48 0.47 27.69 5.92
CA PHE A 48 -0.29 26.89 6.89
C PHE A 48 -1.80 27.15 6.84
N TYR A 49 -2.20 28.41 6.63
CA TYR A 49 -3.61 28.77 6.41
C TYR A 49 -4.15 28.08 5.15
N LEU A 50 -3.41 28.15 4.03
CA LEU A 50 -3.78 27.47 2.80
C LEU A 50 -3.92 25.96 3.01
N LEU A 51 -2.93 25.34 3.67
CA LEU A 51 -2.93 23.90 3.92
C LEU A 51 -4.17 23.46 4.72
N ARG A 52 -4.46 24.11 5.84
CA ARG A 52 -5.56 23.71 6.73
C ARG A 52 -6.93 24.07 6.17
N ARG A 53 -7.07 25.22 5.52
CA ARG A 53 -8.37 25.75 5.07
C ARG A 53 -8.77 25.26 3.68
N HIS A 54 -7.80 25.02 2.80
CA HIS A 54 -8.07 24.64 1.41
C HIS A 54 -7.62 23.22 1.09
N PHE A 55 -6.40 22.81 1.43
CA PHE A 55 -5.89 21.48 1.05
C PHE A 55 -6.54 20.33 1.86
N PHE A 56 -6.52 20.42 3.20
CA PHE A 56 -7.00 19.34 4.06
C PHE A 56 -8.48 18.95 3.81
N PRO A 57 -9.44 19.89 3.76
CA PRO A 57 -10.83 19.56 3.45
C PRO A 57 -11.03 19.04 2.02
N HIS A 58 -10.16 19.42 1.07
CA HIS A 58 -10.22 18.91 -0.29
C HIS A 58 -9.66 17.49 -0.40
N LEU A 59 -8.65 17.13 0.40
CA LEU A 59 -8.02 15.80 0.42
C LEU A 59 -8.82 14.74 1.19
N LEU A 60 -9.53 15.14 2.26
CA LEU A 60 -10.31 14.24 3.13
C LEU A 60 -11.24 13.29 2.36
N PRO A 61 -12.04 13.77 1.37
CA PRO A 61 -12.88 12.89 0.56
C PRO A 61 -12.12 11.86 -0.28
N HIS A 62 -10.85 12.13 -0.63
CA HIS A 62 -10.03 11.23 -1.46
C HIS A 62 -9.30 10.17 -0.64
N LEU A 63 -9.30 10.27 0.69
CA LEU A 63 -8.63 9.29 1.57
C LEU A 63 -9.01 7.84 1.27
N PRO A 64 -10.29 7.47 1.03
CA PRO A 64 -10.64 6.09 0.71
C PRO A 64 -9.98 5.58 -0.58
N VAL A 65 -9.79 6.46 -1.57
CA VAL A 65 -9.09 6.13 -2.81
C VAL A 65 -7.61 5.86 -2.50
N PHE A 66 -6.95 6.76 -1.77
CA PHE A 66 -5.54 6.60 -1.39
C PHE A 66 -5.31 5.34 -0.59
N LEU A 67 -6.14 5.07 0.42
CA LEU A 67 -6.08 3.85 1.20
C LEU A 67 -6.20 2.61 0.30
N SER A 68 -7.12 2.60 -0.66
CA SER A 68 -7.31 1.45 -1.56
C SER A 68 -6.09 1.23 -2.47
N VAL A 69 -5.51 2.30 -3.00
CA VAL A 69 -4.29 2.24 -3.83
C VAL A 69 -3.09 1.76 -3.01
N GLU A 70 -2.87 2.33 -1.84
CA GLU A 70 -1.78 1.97 -0.93
C GLU A 70 -1.88 0.50 -0.50
N MET A 71 -3.08 -0.01 -0.19
CA MET A 71 -3.26 -1.43 0.15
C MET A 71 -2.87 -2.35 -1.00
N ALA A 72 -3.24 -2.03 -2.24
CA ALA A 72 -2.82 -2.81 -3.40
C ALA A 72 -1.29 -2.78 -3.59
N GLN A 73 -0.64 -1.62 -3.41
CA GLN A 73 0.80 -1.47 -3.52
C GLN A 73 1.56 -2.22 -2.43
N VAL A 74 1.11 -2.13 -1.17
CA VAL A 74 1.71 -2.86 -0.05
C VAL A 74 1.58 -4.37 -0.25
N LEU A 75 0.41 -4.88 -0.66
CA LEU A 75 0.23 -6.30 -0.95
C LEU A 75 1.14 -6.77 -2.09
N TRP A 76 1.27 -5.96 -3.14
CA TRP A 76 2.19 -6.25 -4.24
C TRP A 76 3.64 -6.33 -3.77
N LEU A 77 4.09 -5.35 -2.98
CA LEU A 77 5.43 -5.29 -2.41
C LEU A 77 5.71 -6.49 -1.50
N LEU A 78 4.76 -6.87 -0.65
CA LEU A 78 4.87 -8.06 0.22
C LEU A 78 5.03 -9.34 -0.58
N GLY A 79 4.28 -9.50 -1.67
CA GLY A 79 4.45 -10.62 -2.58
C GLY A 79 5.86 -10.69 -3.18
N GLN A 80 6.43 -9.55 -3.58
CA GLN A 80 7.81 -9.47 -4.09
C GLN A 80 8.84 -9.82 -3.01
N LEU A 81 8.71 -9.25 -1.81
CA LEU A 81 9.59 -9.49 -0.66
C LEU A 81 9.60 -10.96 -0.22
N GLY A 82 8.44 -11.64 -0.28
CA GLY A 82 8.33 -13.07 0.03
C GLY A 82 9.22 -13.95 -0.85
N ILE A 83 9.46 -13.56 -2.11
CA ILE A 83 10.37 -14.27 -3.02
C ILE A 83 11.83 -14.12 -2.57
N PHE A 84 12.18 -12.97 -1.99
CA PHE A 84 13.52 -12.66 -1.45
C PHE A 84 13.72 -13.11 0.01
N HIS A 85 12.83 -13.95 0.54
CA HIS A 85 12.86 -14.43 1.93
C HIS A 85 12.74 -13.32 2.99
N VAL A 86 12.16 -12.17 2.62
CA VAL A 86 11.85 -11.08 3.54
C VAL A 86 10.38 -11.15 3.89
N PHE A 87 10.07 -11.45 5.15
CA PHE A 87 8.70 -11.71 5.62
C PHE A 87 8.26 -10.75 6.71
N LEU A 88 6.95 -10.58 6.85
CA LEU A 88 6.37 -9.77 7.92
C LEU A 88 6.65 -10.39 9.29
N GLY A 89 7.15 -9.57 10.22
CA GLY A 89 7.46 -10.00 11.58
C GLY A 89 8.79 -10.75 11.73
N GLY A 90 9.57 -10.89 10.64
CA GLY A 90 10.91 -11.44 10.64
C GLY A 90 11.02 -12.83 10.02
N THR A 91 12.26 -13.18 9.66
CA THR A 91 12.59 -14.47 9.02
C THR A 91 13.26 -15.39 10.01
N PHE A 92 12.66 -16.54 10.26
CA PHE A 92 13.27 -17.61 11.02
C PHE A 92 14.09 -18.50 10.08
N VAL A 93 15.37 -18.68 10.40
CA VAL A 93 16.30 -19.52 9.64
C VAL A 93 16.60 -20.76 10.46
N ALA A 94 16.21 -21.92 9.93
CA ALA A 94 16.53 -23.22 10.53
C ALA A 94 17.37 -24.05 9.57
N PHE A 95 18.37 -24.74 10.10
CA PHE A 95 19.11 -25.73 9.32
C PHE A 95 18.25 -26.98 9.13
N ASP A 96 17.94 -27.30 7.88
CA ASP A 96 17.15 -28.47 7.51
C ASP A 96 18.10 -29.59 7.06
N PHE A 97 18.27 -30.58 7.93
CA PHE A 97 19.08 -31.77 7.67
C PHE A 97 18.58 -32.58 6.46
N SER A 98 17.30 -32.49 6.08
CA SER A 98 16.75 -33.21 4.93
C SER A 98 17.11 -32.56 3.59
N THR A 99 17.28 -31.23 3.59
CA THR A 99 17.60 -30.45 2.38
C THR A 99 19.10 -30.11 2.30
N GLY A 100 19.87 -30.35 3.38
CA GLY A 100 21.30 -30.04 3.45
C GLY A 100 21.59 -28.54 3.47
N GLY A 101 20.64 -27.72 3.92
CA GLY A 101 20.73 -26.27 3.83
C GLY A 101 19.77 -25.51 4.74
N ASN A 102 19.85 -24.19 4.69
CA ASN A 102 19.03 -23.30 5.50
C ASN A 102 17.63 -23.15 4.90
N THR A 103 16.60 -23.39 5.71
CA THR A 103 15.21 -23.12 5.38
C THR A 103 14.78 -21.81 6.03
N TYR A 104 14.19 -20.93 5.21
CA TYR A 104 13.67 -19.64 5.63
C TYR A 104 12.15 -19.76 5.77
N ARG A 105 11.64 -19.50 6.98
CA ARG A 105 10.20 -19.47 7.25
C ARG A 105 9.82 -18.11 7.83
N SER A 106 8.65 -17.61 7.46
CA SER A 106 8.06 -16.46 8.14
C SER A 106 7.72 -16.80 9.58
N MET A 107 8.05 -15.91 10.51
CA MET A 107 7.72 -16.12 11.92
C MET A 107 6.22 -15.96 12.21
N THR A 108 5.48 -15.30 11.30
CA THR A 108 4.05 -15.01 11.43
C THR A 108 3.18 -15.90 10.54
N ASP A 109 3.78 -16.80 9.76
CA ASP A 109 3.11 -17.62 8.73
C ASP A 109 2.20 -16.78 7.81
N ASP A 110 2.64 -15.56 7.47
CA ASP A 110 1.98 -14.68 6.52
C ASP A 110 1.94 -15.30 5.11
N TRP A 111 1.02 -14.82 4.27
CA TRP A 111 0.83 -15.38 2.93
C TRP A 111 2.11 -15.27 2.07
N ALA A 112 2.90 -14.21 2.25
CA ALA A 112 4.17 -14.05 1.54
C ALA A 112 5.22 -15.07 2.02
N GLY A 113 5.25 -15.34 3.34
CA GLY A 113 5.96 -16.44 3.97
C GLY A 113 5.62 -17.80 3.39
N LEU A 114 4.33 -18.08 3.22
CA LEU A 114 3.86 -19.33 2.65
C LEU A 114 4.32 -19.51 1.20
N ILE A 115 4.35 -18.45 0.40
CA ILE A 115 4.86 -18.50 -0.98
C ILE A 115 6.37 -18.75 -0.98
N GLY A 116 7.13 -17.98 -0.18
CA GLY A 116 8.58 -18.12 -0.10
C GLY A 116 9.02 -19.50 0.38
N PHE A 117 8.40 -20.01 1.44
CA PHE A 117 8.71 -21.34 1.99
C PHE A 117 8.35 -22.48 1.03
N ASN A 118 7.18 -22.42 0.38
CA ASN A 118 6.71 -23.50 -0.50
C ASN A 118 7.29 -23.47 -1.91
N ARG A 119 8.10 -22.46 -2.25
CA ARG A 119 8.77 -22.36 -3.57
C ARG A 119 9.58 -23.61 -3.92
N LYS A 120 10.19 -24.27 -2.93
CA LYS A 120 10.95 -25.53 -3.15
C LYS A 120 10.08 -26.69 -3.65
N TYR A 121 8.76 -26.64 -3.41
CA TYR A 121 7.81 -27.65 -3.85
C TYR A 121 7.13 -27.30 -5.18
N ILE A 122 7.59 -26.29 -5.92
CA ILE A 122 6.92 -25.85 -7.15
C ILE A 122 6.87 -26.96 -8.23
N LEU A 123 7.88 -27.82 -8.29
CA LEU A 123 7.94 -28.93 -9.24
C LEU A 123 7.19 -30.17 -8.76
N SER A 124 7.07 -30.38 -7.44
CA SER A 124 6.49 -31.59 -6.86
C SER A 124 5.01 -31.43 -6.47
N ALA A 125 4.64 -30.26 -5.93
CA ALA A 125 3.31 -29.94 -5.44
C ALA A 125 2.94 -28.47 -5.69
N PRO A 126 2.76 -28.06 -6.96
CA PRO A 126 2.51 -26.66 -7.32
C PRO A 126 1.25 -26.06 -6.69
N TRP A 127 0.24 -26.89 -6.39
CA TRP A 127 -1.02 -26.45 -5.77
C TRP A 127 -0.83 -25.79 -4.39
N ILE A 128 0.21 -26.19 -3.64
CA ILE A 128 0.51 -25.62 -2.32
C ILE A 128 0.91 -24.14 -2.44
N LEU A 129 1.61 -23.78 -3.51
CA LEU A 129 2.01 -22.41 -3.78
C LEU A 129 0.88 -21.60 -4.45
N LEU A 130 0.06 -22.24 -5.29
CA LEU A 130 -1.05 -21.58 -5.98
C LEU A 130 -2.11 -21.03 -5.02
N GLY A 131 -2.42 -21.72 -3.92
CA GLY A 131 -3.39 -21.25 -2.93
C GLY A 131 -3.13 -19.82 -2.42
N PRO A 132 -2.00 -19.57 -1.73
CA PRO A 132 -1.66 -18.23 -1.25
C PRO A 132 -1.38 -17.24 -2.40
N ALA A 133 -0.89 -17.70 -3.55
CA ALA A 133 -0.71 -16.83 -4.72
C ALA A 133 -2.05 -16.30 -5.26
N PHE A 134 -3.08 -17.15 -5.38
CA PHE A 134 -4.43 -16.72 -5.75
C PHE A 134 -5.04 -15.79 -4.70
N ALA A 135 -4.80 -16.04 -3.42
CA ALA A 135 -5.27 -15.15 -2.36
C ALA A 135 -4.70 -13.73 -2.50
N PHE A 136 -3.40 -13.60 -2.78
CA PHE A 136 -2.78 -12.31 -3.11
C PHE A 136 -3.37 -11.69 -4.37
N PHE A 137 -3.49 -12.47 -5.44
CA PHE A 137 -4.03 -12.00 -6.70
C PHE A 137 -5.43 -11.38 -6.52
N PHE A 138 -6.35 -12.10 -5.85
CA PHE A 138 -7.69 -11.61 -5.62
C PHE A 138 -7.74 -10.42 -4.65
N ALA A 139 -6.89 -10.39 -3.62
CA ALA A 139 -6.81 -9.26 -2.71
C ALA A 139 -6.37 -7.99 -3.43
N ILE A 140 -5.27 -8.07 -4.20
CA ILE A 140 -4.76 -6.95 -5.01
C ILE A 140 -5.82 -6.50 -6.00
N LEU A 141 -6.40 -7.44 -6.76
CA LEU A 141 -7.45 -7.14 -7.74
C LEU A 141 -8.64 -6.42 -7.10
N SER A 142 -9.08 -6.87 -5.92
CA SER A 142 -10.20 -6.26 -5.19
C SER A 142 -9.90 -4.82 -4.80
N PHE A 143 -8.71 -4.55 -4.25
CA PHE A 143 -8.30 -3.19 -3.90
C PHE A 143 -8.08 -2.29 -5.12
N THR A 144 -7.53 -2.83 -6.21
CA THR A 144 -7.36 -2.10 -7.48
C THR A 144 -8.71 -1.69 -8.07
N ILE A 145 -9.66 -2.63 -8.17
CA ILE A 145 -11.02 -2.33 -8.67
C ILE A 145 -11.75 -1.36 -7.74
N LEU A 146 -11.61 -1.54 -6.43
CA LEU A 146 -12.20 -0.64 -5.44
C LEU A 146 -11.66 0.79 -5.59
N ALA A 147 -10.35 0.95 -5.69
CA ALA A 147 -9.69 2.24 -5.91
C ALA A 147 -10.22 2.93 -7.18
N GLU A 148 -10.29 2.19 -8.28
CA GLU A 148 -10.79 2.72 -9.54
C GLU A 148 -12.27 3.08 -9.47
N GLY A 149 -13.09 2.25 -8.83
CA GLY A 149 -14.51 2.51 -8.61
C GLY A 149 -14.77 3.75 -7.75
N LEU A 150 -14.00 3.93 -6.68
CA LEU A 150 -14.04 5.13 -5.84
C LEU A 150 -13.62 6.36 -6.64
N LYS A 151 -12.51 6.30 -7.37
CA LYS A 151 -12.02 7.39 -8.21
C LYS A 151 -13.07 7.84 -9.23
N ARG A 152 -13.67 6.89 -9.97
CA ARG A 152 -14.74 7.17 -10.95
C ARG A 152 -15.99 7.82 -10.33
N ARG A 153 -16.31 7.51 -9.06
CA ARG A 153 -17.43 8.17 -8.35
C ARG A 153 -17.09 9.59 -7.95
N MET A 154 -15.84 9.85 -7.57
CA MET A 154 -15.38 11.19 -7.20
C MET A 154 -15.28 12.11 -8.42
N ASP A 155 -14.70 11.62 -9.53
CA ASP A 155 -14.59 12.40 -10.78
C ASP A 155 -15.98 12.81 -11.30
N ARG A 156 -16.98 11.93 -11.19
CA ARG A 156 -18.38 12.25 -11.54
C ARG A 156 -19.00 13.36 -10.70
N ARG A 157 -18.59 13.53 -9.43
CA ARG A 157 -19.10 14.63 -8.58
C ARG A 157 -18.54 15.98 -9.02
N ILE A 158 -17.27 16.01 -9.42
CA ILE A 158 -16.61 17.24 -9.88
C ILE A 158 -17.26 17.72 -11.17
N MET A 159 -17.42 16.85 -12.16
CA MET A 159 -18.06 17.24 -13.43
C MET A 159 -19.48 17.76 -13.23
N ARG A 160 -20.25 17.24 -12.26
CA ARG A 160 -21.64 17.67 -12.02
C ARG A 160 -21.74 19.11 -11.49
N TYR A 161 -20.70 19.62 -10.86
CA TYR A 161 -20.65 21.00 -10.37
C TYR A 161 -20.35 22.04 -11.46
N ASP A 162 -19.70 21.65 -12.57
CA ASP A 162 -19.38 22.57 -13.67
C ASP A 162 -20.58 22.84 -14.60
N TYR A 163 -21.69 22.11 -14.46
CA TYR A 163 -22.89 22.22 -15.31
C TYR A 163 -24.10 22.87 -14.62
N GLU A 164 -24.00 23.23 -13.34
CA GLU A 164 -25.05 23.97 -12.59
C GLU A 164 -24.55 25.38 -12.23
#